data_AF-Q5AR95-F1
#
_entry.id   AF-Q5AR95-F1
#
_cell.length_a   1.000
_cell.length_b   1.000
_cell.length_c   1.000
_cell.angle_alpha   90.00
_cell.angle_beta   90.00
_cell.angle_gamma   90.00
#
_symmetry.space_group_name_H-M   'P 1'
#
loop_
_entity.id
_entity.type
_entity.pdbx_description
1 polymer ?
#
loop_
_entity_poly.entity_id
_entity_poly.type
_entity_poly.pdbx_seq_one_letter_code
_entity_poly.pdbx_strand_id
1 'polypeptide(L)'
;MEWAAVVVSWLGAHLPGFINPSSPNIGGNIGTALILRAVRCFIQPRSQYSEFGIPREVPENPNGRAESVSPLIFVKGIRELGYGIALVSLQRLHDEAGLGLLLWIGAFMSLADAGVVLIFGRRNYQMVVFHLLFGLYQGAAWWIRTADGRGKKGAGG
;
A
#
# COMPACT_ATOMS: atom_id res chain seq x y z
N MET A 1 2.96 -23.62 -9.76
CA MET A 1 1.94 -22.72 -9.15
C MET A 1 1.45 -23.22 -7.79
N GLU A 2 2.04 -24.29 -7.25
CA GLU A 2 1.55 -25.01 -6.05
C GLU A 2 1.82 -24.25 -4.74
N TRP A 3 2.97 -23.59 -4.63
CA TRP A 3 3.36 -22.77 -3.47
C TRP A 3 2.42 -21.60 -3.19
N ALA A 4 1.84 -20.98 -4.22
CA ALA A 4 0.90 -19.87 -4.02
C ALA A 4 -0.41 -20.35 -3.38
N ALA A 5 -0.89 -21.54 -3.73
CA ALA A 5 -2.08 -22.14 -3.11
C ALA A 5 -1.81 -22.57 -1.66
N VAL A 6 -0.61 -23.09 -1.37
CA VAL A 6 -0.17 -23.42 -0.01
C VAL A 6 -0.10 -22.18 0.88
N VAL A 7 0.48 -21.09 0.38
CA VAL A 7 0.53 -19.81 1.12
C VAL A 7 -0.87 -19.28 1.35
N VAL A 8 -1.74 -19.25 0.33
CA VAL A 8 -3.12 -18.75 0.47
C VAL A 8 -3.96 -19.60 1.45
N SER A 9 -3.81 -20.93 1.41
CA SER A 9 -4.47 -21.87 2.33
C SER A 9 -3.97 -21.73 3.77
N TRP A 10 -2.65 -21.65 3.96
CA TRP A 10 -2.03 -21.43 5.27
C TRP A 10 -2.50 -20.11 5.89
N LEU A 11 -2.63 -19.06 5.08
CA LEU A 11 -3.12 -17.75 5.51
C LEU A 11 -4.59 -17.74 5.91
N GLY A 12 -5.47 -18.38 5.12
CA GLY A 12 -6.89 -18.50 5.44
C GLY A 12 -7.15 -19.23 6.77
N ALA A 13 -6.33 -20.23 7.08
CA ALA A 13 -6.46 -21.03 8.30
C ALA A 13 -5.93 -20.33 9.59
N HIS A 14 -4.96 -19.42 9.48
CA HIS A 14 -4.29 -18.80 10.63
C HIS A 14 -4.66 -17.33 10.87
N LEU A 15 -5.36 -16.68 9.92
CA LEU A 15 -5.88 -15.30 10.04
C LEU A 15 -6.76 -15.04 11.28
N PRO A 16 -7.66 -15.95 11.71
CA PRO A 16 -8.52 -15.72 12.88
C PRO A 16 -7.76 -15.61 14.21
N GLY A 17 -6.59 -16.26 14.33
CA GLY A 17 -5.70 -16.18 15.50
C GLY A 17 -4.70 -15.03 15.45
N PHE A 18 -4.43 -14.49 14.24
CA PHE A 18 -3.48 -13.40 14.00
C PHE A 18 -4.04 -12.03 14.43
N ILE A 19 -5.34 -11.81 14.34
CA ILE A 19 -6.02 -10.56 14.72
C ILE A 19 -6.64 -10.72 16.11
N ASN A 20 -5.79 -10.89 17.11
CA ASN A 20 -6.23 -10.74 18.50
C ASN A 20 -6.12 -9.25 18.90
N PRO A 21 -7.24 -8.53 19.12
CA PRO A 21 -7.24 -7.12 19.53
C PRO A 21 -6.48 -6.84 20.82
N SER A 22 -6.32 -7.87 21.64
CA SER A 22 -5.61 -7.83 22.92
C SER A 22 -4.10 -8.11 22.78
N SER A 23 -3.61 -8.47 21.60
CA SER A 23 -2.19 -8.81 21.42
C SER A 23 -1.32 -7.55 21.36
N PRO A 24 -0.16 -7.53 22.05
CA PRO A 24 0.79 -6.41 21.97
C PRO A 24 1.37 -6.23 20.56
N ASN A 25 1.19 -7.22 19.69
CA ASN A 25 1.71 -7.26 18.32
C ASN A 25 0.65 -7.05 17.23
N ILE A 26 -0.53 -6.54 17.59
CA ILE A 26 -1.64 -6.41 16.64
C ILE A 26 -1.27 -5.59 15.39
N GLY A 27 -0.50 -4.51 15.55
CA GLY A 27 -0.11 -3.63 14.43
C GLY A 27 0.62 -4.39 13.33
N GLY A 28 1.64 -5.17 13.68
CA GLY A 28 2.47 -5.94 12.75
C GLY A 28 1.79 -7.21 12.26
N ASN A 29 0.86 -7.78 13.02
CA ASN A 29 0.01 -8.86 12.52
C ASN A 29 -0.92 -8.36 11.41
N ILE A 30 -1.59 -7.22 11.64
CA ILE A 30 -2.39 -6.55 10.61
C ILE A 30 -1.48 -6.14 9.44
N GLY A 31 -0.31 -5.58 9.72
CA GLY A 31 0.63 -5.16 8.69
C GLY A 31 1.12 -6.32 7.82
N THR A 32 1.42 -7.46 8.43
CA THR A 32 1.81 -8.69 7.72
C THR A 32 0.67 -9.19 6.85
N ALA A 33 -0.57 -9.21 7.37
CA ALA A 33 -1.75 -9.60 6.59
C ALA A 33 -1.95 -8.69 5.37
N LEU A 34 -1.75 -7.38 5.50
CA LEU A 34 -1.84 -6.43 4.39
C LEU A 34 -0.75 -6.63 3.33
N ILE A 35 0.50 -6.90 3.73
CA ILE A 35 1.59 -7.23 2.80
C ILE A 35 1.22 -8.47 1.97
N LEU A 36 0.73 -9.51 2.64
CA LEU A 36 0.36 -10.76 1.98
C LEU A 36 -0.81 -10.59 1.04
N ARG A 37 -1.80 -9.79 1.43
CA ARG A 37 -2.93 -9.43 0.56
C ARG A 37 -2.47 -8.67 -0.68
N ALA A 38 -1.52 -7.74 -0.52
CA ALA A 38 -0.92 -7.03 -1.65
C ALA A 38 -0.13 -7.96 -2.59
N VAL A 39 0.65 -8.89 -2.05
CA VAL A 39 1.36 -9.89 -2.87
C VAL A 39 0.37 -10.74 -3.66
N ARG A 40 -0.71 -11.21 -3.02
CA ARG A 40 -1.78 -11.95 -3.69
C ARG A 40 -2.47 -11.11 -4.77
N CYS A 41 -2.64 -9.81 -4.51
CA CYS A 41 -3.18 -8.83 -5.46
C CYS A 41 -2.31 -8.69 -6.71
N PHE A 42 -0.98 -8.68 -6.59
CA PHE A 42 -0.07 -8.61 -7.74
C PHE A 42 0.05 -9.94 -8.51
N ILE A 43 -0.01 -11.09 -7.82
CA ILE A 43 0.09 -12.42 -8.46
C ILE A 43 -1.23 -12.79 -9.15
N GLN A 44 -2.37 -12.50 -8.53
CA GLN A 44 -3.70 -12.91 -9.02
C GLN A 44 -4.69 -11.74 -9.03
N PRO A 45 -4.44 -10.65 -9.78
CA PRO A 45 -5.29 -9.47 -9.76
C PRO A 45 -6.75 -9.79 -10.14
N ARG A 46 -6.97 -10.76 -11.05
CA ARG A 46 -8.31 -11.12 -11.57
C ARG A 46 -9.20 -11.85 -10.56
N SER A 47 -8.63 -12.64 -9.65
CA SER A 47 -9.40 -13.39 -8.63
C SER A 47 -9.82 -12.51 -7.46
N GLN A 48 -9.17 -11.36 -7.30
CA GLN A 48 -9.38 -10.49 -6.15
C GLN A 48 -10.53 -9.49 -6.31
N TYR A 49 -11.04 -9.26 -7.53
CA TYR A 49 -12.17 -8.36 -7.77
C TYR A 49 -13.41 -8.68 -6.92
N SER A 50 -13.76 -9.98 -6.80
CA SER A 50 -14.91 -10.42 -6.01
C SER A 50 -14.69 -10.27 -4.50
N GLU A 51 -13.46 -10.42 -4.03
CA GLU A 51 -13.10 -10.26 -2.62
C GLU A 51 -13.05 -8.78 -2.19
N PHE A 52 -12.99 -7.88 -3.16
CA PHE A 52 -12.91 -6.45 -2.94
C PHE A 52 -14.22 -5.71 -3.22
N GLY A 53 -15.26 -6.40 -3.69
CA GLY A 53 -16.55 -5.80 -3.99
C GLY A 53 -16.51 -4.79 -5.15
N ILE A 54 -15.44 -4.80 -5.96
CA ILE A 54 -15.29 -3.92 -7.13
C ILE A 54 -15.93 -4.65 -8.31
N PRO A 55 -16.99 -4.10 -8.94
CA PRO A 55 -17.53 -4.66 -10.16
C PRO A 55 -16.41 -4.78 -11.20
N ARG A 56 -16.25 -5.95 -11.82
CA ARG A 56 -15.36 -6.06 -12.97
C ARG A 56 -15.84 -5.05 -14.01
N GLU A 57 -14.97 -4.14 -14.44
CA GLU A 57 -15.32 -3.19 -15.50
C GLU A 57 -15.76 -3.99 -16.73
N VAL A 58 -16.99 -3.75 -17.16
CA VAL A 58 -17.53 -4.34 -18.39
C VAL A 58 -16.77 -3.70 -19.54
N PRO A 59 -16.24 -4.46 -20.52
CA PRO A 59 -15.52 -3.86 -21.63
C PRO A 59 -16.45 -2.89 -22.36
N GLU A 60 -16.11 -1.60 -22.36
CA GLU A 60 -16.84 -0.54 -23.08
C GLU A 60 -16.76 -0.71 -24.60
N ASN A 61 -15.92 -1.64 -25.08
CA ASN A 61 -15.72 -1.97 -26.46
C ASN A 61 -16.23 -3.40 -26.73
N PRO A 62 -17.14 -3.62 -27.69
CA PRO A 62 -17.58 -4.98 -28.07
C PRO A 62 -16.45 -5.87 -28.59
N ASN A 63 -15.31 -5.26 -29.00
CA ASN A 63 -14.08 -5.96 -29.38
C ASN A 63 -12.98 -5.92 -28.28
N GLY A 64 -13.29 -5.29 -27.13
CA GLY A 64 -12.41 -5.24 -25.98
C GLY A 64 -12.40 -6.59 -25.28
N ARG A 65 -11.22 -7.21 -25.18
CA ARG A 65 -11.06 -8.50 -24.50
C ARG A 65 -11.72 -8.44 -23.11
N ALA A 66 -12.58 -9.41 -22.80
CA ALA A 66 -13.24 -9.62 -21.50
C ALA A 66 -12.26 -9.93 -20.33
N GLU A 67 -11.02 -9.49 -20.46
CA GLU A 67 -9.85 -9.84 -19.64
C GLU A 67 -9.09 -8.60 -19.15
N SER A 68 -9.57 -7.38 -19.42
CA SER A 68 -8.91 -6.17 -18.95
C SER A 68 -9.00 -6.07 -17.43
N VAL A 69 -7.87 -6.31 -16.77
CA VAL A 69 -7.68 -6.01 -15.35
C VAL A 69 -7.81 -4.50 -15.16
N SER A 70 -8.80 -4.05 -14.39
CA SER A 70 -8.93 -2.65 -13.98
C SER A 70 -7.65 -2.16 -13.28
N PRO A 71 -7.14 -0.98 -13.65
CA PRO A 71 -5.97 -0.36 -13.04
C PRO A 71 -6.11 -0.11 -11.53
N LEU A 72 -7.35 0.00 -11.03
CA LEU A 72 -7.63 0.20 -9.61
C LEU A 72 -7.05 -0.91 -8.73
N ILE A 73 -6.90 -2.13 -9.26
CA ILE A 73 -6.34 -3.25 -8.51
C ILE A 73 -4.88 -2.99 -8.11
N PHE A 74 -4.12 -2.27 -8.95
CA PHE A 74 -2.72 -1.96 -8.68
C PHE A 74 -2.58 -0.86 -7.64
N VAL A 75 -3.38 0.21 -7.73
CA VAL A 75 -3.48 1.26 -6.69
C VAL A 75 -3.77 0.63 -5.33
N LYS A 76 -4.70 -0.33 -5.31
CA LYS A 76 -5.05 -1.03 -4.09
C LYS A 76 -3.92 -1.93 -3.56
N GLY A 77 -3.27 -2.70 -4.43
CA GLY A 77 -2.12 -3.52 -4.05
C GLY A 77 -0.99 -2.65 -3.46
N ILE A 78 -0.70 -1.50 -4.08
CA ILE A 78 0.26 -0.52 -3.57
C ILE A 78 -0.14 -0.04 -2.17
N ARG A 79 -1.42 0.24 -1.96
CA ARG A 79 -1.95 0.70 -0.66
C ARG A 79 -1.84 -0.35 0.43
N GLU A 80 -2.26 -1.57 0.16
CA GLU A 80 -2.14 -2.67 1.12
C GLU A 80 -0.67 -2.97 1.45
N LEU A 81 0.21 -2.94 0.44
CA LEU A 81 1.64 -3.15 0.67
C LEU A 81 2.23 -2.04 1.54
N GLY A 82 1.95 -0.79 1.20
CA GLY A 82 2.51 0.37 1.89
C GLY A 82 1.98 0.51 3.32
N TYR A 83 0.67 0.34 3.56
CA TYR A 83 0.11 0.29 4.91
C TYR A 83 0.66 -0.88 5.71
N GLY A 84 0.86 -2.03 5.05
CA GLY A 84 1.44 -3.20 5.69
C GLY A 84 2.87 -2.98 6.17
N ILE A 85 3.73 -2.47 5.29
CA ILE A 85 5.11 -2.09 5.64
C ILE A 85 5.10 -1.02 6.72
N ALA A 86 4.28 0.02 6.59
CA ALA A 86 4.18 1.09 7.56
C ALA A 86 3.83 0.60 8.98
N LEU A 87 2.84 -0.29 9.10
CA LEU A 87 2.44 -0.84 10.40
C LEU A 87 3.52 -1.74 11.01
N VAL A 88 4.17 -2.59 10.20
CA VAL A 88 5.29 -3.42 10.67
C VAL A 88 6.47 -2.56 11.11
N SER A 89 6.77 -1.51 10.35
CA SER A 89 7.84 -0.57 10.66
C SER A 89 7.55 0.24 11.93
N LEU A 90 6.34 0.75 12.11
CA LEU A 90 5.95 1.53 13.28
C LEU A 90 5.96 0.68 14.56
N GLN A 91 5.63 -0.61 14.46
CA GLN A 91 5.76 -1.52 15.59
C GLN A 91 7.22 -1.81 15.95
N ARG A 92 8.16 -1.72 15.00
CA ARG A 92 9.59 -1.92 15.30
C ARG A 92 10.26 -0.64 15.78
N LEU A 93 9.84 0.49 15.24
CA LEU A 93 10.38 1.82 15.51
C LEU A 93 9.37 2.59 16.36
N HIS A 94 9.50 2.45 17.68
CA HIS A 94 8.64 3.12 18.66
C HIS A 94 9.01 4.59 18.91
N ASP A 95 9.69 5.23 17.95
CA ASP A 95 10.31 6.53 18.13
C ASP A 95 10.09 7.46 16.93
N GLU A 96 10.74 8.60 16.97
CA GLU A 96 10.62 9.63 15.95
C GLU A 96 11.02 9.14 14.54
N ALA A 97 11.87 8.12 14.44
CA ALA A 97 12.31 7.53 13.17
C ALA A 97 11.18 6.71 12.51
N GLY A 98 10.33 6.05 13.30
CA GLY A 98 9.15 5.33 12.81
C GLY A 98 8.17 6.25 12.08
N LEU A 99 7.89 7.43 12.65
CA LEU A 99 7.05 8.45 12.02
C LEU A 99 7.68 9.01 10.73
N GLY A 100 9.00 9.18 10.71
CA GLY A 100 9.71 9.58 9.49
C GLY A 100 9.54 8.54 8.38
N LEU A 101 9.72 7.26 8.71
CA LEU A 101 9.56 6.18 7.75
C LEU A 101 8.12 6.07 7.23
N LEU A 102 7.11 6.31 8.08
CA LEU A 102 5.70 6.37 7.67
C LEU A 102 5.46 7.44 6.59
N LEU A 103 5.95 8.66 6.81
CA LEU A 103 5.83 9.77 5.86
C LEU A 103 6.54 9.47 4.54
N TRP A 104 7.72 8.84 4.62
CA TRP A 104 8.48 8.45 3.44
C TRP A 104 7.76 7.38 2.62
N ILE A 105 7.22 6.35 3.27
CA ILE A 105 6.39 5.31 2.63
C ILE A 105 5.16 5.93 1.98
N GLY A 106 4.45 6.82 2.70
CA GLY A 106 3.26 7.48 2.18
C GLY A 106 3.55 8.34 0.95
N ALA A 107 4.67 9.04 0.92
CA ALA A 107 5.11 9.81 -0.25
C ALA A 107 5.34 8.88 -1.47
N PHE A 108 6.03 7.75 -1.27
CA PHE A 108 6.29 6.78 -2.33
C PHE A 108 5.02 6.11 -2.85
N MET A 109 4.10 5.72 -1.95
CA MET A 109 2.79 5.18 -2.33
C MET A 109 2.01 6.15 -3.19
N SER A 110 2.01 7.43 -2.82
CA SER A 110 1.26 8.46 -3.55
C SER A 110 1.85 8.68 -4.95
N LEU A 111 3.17 8.63 -5.08
CA LEU A 111 3.83 8.68 -6.39
C LEU A 111 3.49 7.46 -7.26
N ALA A 112 3.48 6.27 -6.66
CA ALA A 112 3.11 5.04 -7.35
C ALA A 112 1.63 5.06 -7.81
N ASP A 113 0.71 5.52 -6.95
CA ASP A 113 -0.69 5.73 -7.30
C ASP A 113 -0.85 6.73 -8.45
N ALA A 114 -0.13 7.87 -8.41
CA ALA A 114 -0.12 8.84 -9.49
C ALA A 114 0.36 8.23 -10.81
N GLY A 115 1.41 7.38 -10.76
CA GLY A 115 1.91 6.65 -11.92
C GLY A 115 0.88 5.69 -12.52
N VAL A 116 0.15 4.94 -11.69
CA VAL A 116 -0.92 4.06 -12.17
C VAL A 116 -2.04 4.87 -12.82
N VAL A 117 -2.47 5.97 -12.22
CA VAL A 117 -3.52 6.84 -12.80
C VAL A 117 -3.03 7.52 -14.08
N LEU A 118 -1.76 7.89 -14.18
CA LEU A 118 -1.18 8.46 -15.41
C LEU A 118 -1.20 7.47 -16.58
N ILE A 119 -0.82 6.22 -16.32
CA ILE A 119 -0.73 5.20 -17.37
C ILE A 119 -2.11 4.73 -17.81
N PHE A 120 -3.06 4.60 -16.87
CA PHE A 120 -4.32 3.93 -17.17
C PHE A 120 -5.59 4.76 -16.94
N GLY A 121 -5.52 5.90 -16.26
CA GLY A 121 -6.68 6.67 -15.80
C GLY A 121 -7.41 7.51 -16.85
N ARG A 122 -7.24 7.23 -18.16
CA ARG A 122 -7.96 7.86 -19.30
C ARG A 122 -8.33 9.35 -19.08
N ARG A 123 -7.33 10.25 -19.07
CA ARG A 123 -7.47 11.73 -18.88
C ARG A 123 -7.95 12.21 -17.50
N ASN A 124 -7.95 11.39 -16.46
CA ASN A 124 -8.19 11.83 -15.07
C ASN A 124 -6.99 12.57 -14.45
N TYR A 125 -6.59 13.69 -15.05
CA TYR A 125 -5.45 14.49 -14.61
C TYR A 125 -5.64 15.07 -13.19
N GLN A 126 -6.88 15.35 -12.78
CA GLN A 126 -7.18 15.81 -11.43
C GLN A 126 -6.75 14.78 -10.36
N MET A 127 -6.97 13.49 -10.61
CA MET A 127 -6.57 12.43 -9.68
C MET A 127 -5.05 12.26 -9.63
N VAL A 128 -4.37 12.38 -10.77
CA VAL A 128 -2.90 12.40 -10.80
C VAL A 128 -2.36 13.55 -9.96
N VAL A 129 -2.86 14.77 -10.17
CA VAL A 129 -2.42 15.95 -9.42
C VAL A 129 -2.69 15.78 -7.93
N PHE A 130 -3.85 15.23 -7.56
CA PHE A 130 -4.16 14.93 -6.16
C PHE A 130 -3.12 14.01 -5.53
N HIS A 131 -2.78 12.89 -6.18
CA HIS A 131 -1.78 11.95 -5.67
C HIS A 131 -0.38 12.58 -5.60
N LEU A 132 0.00 13.40 -6.57
CA LEU A 132 1.29 14.10 -6.54
C LEU A 132 1.35 15.15 -5.42
N LEU A 133 0.28 15.92 -5.21
CA LEU A 133 0.20 16.89 -4.12
C LEU A 133 0.23 16.21 -2.75
N PHE A 134 -0.49 15.09 -2.60
CA PHE A 134 -0.48 14.32 -1.37
C PHE A 134 0.90 13.68 -1.11
N GLY A 135 1.56 13.19 -2.16
CA GLY A 135 2.93 12.70 -2.09
C GLY A 135 3.93 13.79 -1.73
N LEU A 136 3.79 14.97 -2.33
CA LEU A 136 4.62 16.15 -2.03
C LEU A 136 4.45 16.61 -0.58
N TYR A 137 3.22 16.66 -0.08
CA TYR A 137 2.92 16.99 1.31
C TYR A 137 3.65 16.04 2.28
N GLN A 138 3.52 14.72 2.07
CA GLN A 138 4.18 13.73 2.92
C GLN A 138 5.70 13.77 2.81
N GLY A 139 6.23 13.95 1.59
CA GLY A 139 7.67 14.10 1.35
C GLY A 139 8.26 15.37 1.99
N ALA A 140 7.54 16.48 1.92
CA ALA A 140 7.92 17.74 2.56
C ALA A 140 7.91 17.60 4.09
N ALA A 141 6.87 16.98 4.66
CA ALA A 141 6.80 16.70 6.09
C ALA A 141 7.97 15.81 6.56
N TRP A 142 8.33 14.78 5.78
CA TRP A 142 9.51 13.95 6.05
C TRP A 142 10.81 14.77 5.99
N TRP A 143 10.96 15.60 4.96
CA TRP A 143 12.16 16.43 4.78
C TRP A 143 12.37 17.40 5.94
N ILE A 144 11.33 18.13 6.34
CA ILE A 144 11.38 19.08 7.47
C ILE A 144 11.85 18.35 8.74
N ARG A 145 11.25 17.19 9.02
CA ARG A 145 11.59 16.39 10.20
C ARG A 145 13.05 15.92 10.20
N THR A 146 13.56 15.51 9.06
CA THR A 146 14.98 15.09 8.95
C THR A 146 15.94 16.29 8.97
N ALA A 147 15.51 17.48 8.53
CA ALA A 147 16.27 18.71 8.66
C ALA A 147 16.39 19.15 10.14
N ASP A 148 15.30 19.13 10.91
CA ASP A 148 15.31 19.47 12.34
C ASP A 148 16.20 18.53 13.16
N GLY A 149 16.18 17.22 12.83
CA GLY A 149 17.06 16.23 13.44
C GLY A 149 18.56 16.46 13.15
N ARG A 150 18.90 17.01 11.98
CA ARG A 150 20.27 17.39 11.62
C ARG A 150 20.74 18.63 12.37
N GLY A 151 19.88 19.64 12.53
CA GLY A 151 20.20 20.87 13.27
C GLY A 151 20.53 20.62 14.74
N LYS A 152 19.80 19.72 15.42
CA LYS A 152 20.06 19.37 16.82
C LYS A 152 21.41 18.66 17.04
N LYS A 153 21.88 17.87 16.07
CA LYS A 153 23.18 17.18 16.17
C LYS A 153 24.39 18.11 15.96
N GLY A 154 24.21 19.23 15.25
CA GLY A 154 25.28 20.20 15.00
C GLY A 154 25.47 21.25 16.09
N ALA A 155 24.50 21.44 17.00
CA ALA A 155 24.52 22.46 18.05
C ALA A 155 25.08 21.97 19.40
N GLY A 156 25.49 20.71 19.50
CA GLY A 156 25.98 20.08 20.73
C GLY A 156 27.43 19.59 20.65
N GLY A 157 28.23 20.09 19.70
CA GLY A 157 29.65 19.79 19.53
C GLY A 157 30.53 20.96 19.91
#